data_AF-A0AAU7A815-F1
#
_entry.id   AF-A0AAU7A815-F1
#
_cell.length_a   1.000
_cell.length_b   1.000
_cell.length_c   1.000
_cell.angle_alpha   90.00
_cell.angle_beta   90.00
_cell.angle_gamma   90.00
#
_symmetry.space_group_name_H-M   'P 1'
#
loop_
_entity.id
_entity.type
_entity.pdbx_description
1 polymer ?
#
loop_
_entity_poly.entity_id
_entity_poly.type
_entity_poly.pdbx_seq_one_letter_code
_entity_poly.pdbx_strand_id
1 'polypeptide(L)'
;MADPVTRGIFDSLVRRSGGVEAVAAVLEARYGVGFKGTVSKMCSGQIGVTVDAAVAVEDFVGAFPLTNRMFERTGREGVRVGCLQSLAAISTVASGQAHAALIRAFSHLSDDPEKMTAKERTDVIAEMRAARQALTDIIDVAEAAE
;
A
#
# COMPACT_ATOMS: atom_id res chain seq x y z
N MET A 1 15.81 -20.36 4.91
CA MET A 1 16.46 -19.12 5.37
C MET A 1 15.35 -18.13 5.71
N ALA A 2 15.31 -17.55 6.91
CA ALA A 2 14.24 -16.61 7.28
C ALA A 2 14.30 -15.35 6.39
N ASP A 3 13.14 -14.80 6.00
CA ASP A 3 13.07 -13.57 5.18
C ASP A 3 13.83 -12.44 5.87
N PRO A 4 14.94 -11.92 5.28
CA PRO A 4 15.77 -10.90 5.90
C PRO A 4 14.99 -9.62 6.23
N VAL A 5 13.94 -9.31 5.45
CA VAL A 5 13.14 -8.11 5.62
C VAL A 5 12.18 -8.27 6.80
N THR A 6 11.37 -9.33 6.83
CA THR A 6 10.51 -9.63 7.99
C THR A 6 11.31 -9.73 9.28
N ARG A 7 12.49 -10.38 9.24
CA ARG A 7 13.39 -10.45 10.40
C ARG A 7 13.86 -9.05 10.83
N GLY A 8 14.30 -8.21 9.89
CA GLY A 8 14.79 -6.86 10.20
C GLY A 8 13.69 -5.97 10.79
N ILE A 9 12.48 -6.04 10.24
CA ILE A 9 11.32 -5.30 10.77
C ILE A 9 10.99 -5.81 12.18
N PHE A 10 10.90 -7.12 12.38
CA PHE A 10 10.63 -7.72 13.69
C PHE A 10 11.69 -7.34 14.74
N ASP A 11 12.99 -7.43 14.39
CA ASP A 11 14.08 -7.01 15.28
C ASP A 11 13.97 -5.52 15.67
N SER A 12 13.60 -4.64 14.74
CA SER A 12 13.38 -3.23 15.04
C SER A 12 12.23 -3.00 16.03
N LEU A 13 11.14 -3.77 15.89
CA LEU A 13 9.99 -3.70 16.79
C LEU A 13 10.33 -4.23 18.18
N VAL A 14 11.10 -5.32 18.26
CA VAL A 14 11.61 -5.88 19.52
C VAL A 14 12.46 -4.85 20.26
N ARG A 15 13.36 -4.14 19.56
CA ARG A 15 14.16 -3.06 20.17
C ARG A 15 13.29 -1.90 20.68
N ARG A 16 12.30 -1.48 19.89
CA ARG A 16 11.35 -0.43 20.29
C ARG A 16 10.49 -0.83 21.50
N SER A 17 10.24 -2.13 21.68
CA SER A 17 9.47 -2.67 22.80
C SER A 17 10.26 -2.75 24.11
N GLY A 18 11.57 -2.43 24.10
CA GLY A 18 12.45 -2.59 25.26
C GLY A 18 13.31 -3.86 25.23
N GLY A 19 13.34 -4.58 24.11
CA GLY A 19 14.21 -5.73 23.88
C GLY A 19 13.53 -7.10 24.03
N VAL A 20 14.33 -8.15 23.94
CA VAL A 20 13.84 -9.55 23.86
C VAL A 20 13.08 -10.02 25.11
N GLU A 21 13.44 -9.51 26.29
CA GLU A 21 12.75 -9.85 27.55
C GLU A 21 11.35 -9.23 27.58
N ALA A 22 11.23 -7.96 27.18
CA ALA A 22 9.95 -7.26 27.13
C ALA A 22 9.00 -7.95 26.16
N VAL A 23 9.47 -8.33 24.97
CA VAL A 23 8.66 -9.07 24.01
C VAL A 23 8.30 -10.47 24.51
N ALA A 24 9.19 -11.18 25.20
CA ALA A 24 8.84 -12.47 25.80
C ALA A 24 7.70 -12.32 26.82
N ALA A 25 7.75 -11.28 27.65
CA ALA A 25 6.67 -10.98 28.61
C ALA A 25 5.36 -10.60 27.89
N VAL A 26 5.41 -9.88 26.77
CA VAL A 26 4.21 -9.58 25.95
C VAL A 26 3.59 -10.87 25.40
N LEU A 27 4.41 -11.81 24.90
CA LEU A 27 3.93 -13.10 24.41
C LEU A 27 3.33 -13.95 25.52
N GLU A 28 3.98 -13.99 26.68
CA GLU A 28 3.46 -14.68 27.86
C GLU A 28 2.14 -14.09 28.34
N ALA A 29 2.04 -12.76 28.42
CA ALA A 29 0.82 -12.08 28.82
C ALA A 29 -0.35 -12.34 27.85
N ARG A 30 -0.08 -12.48 26.55
CA ARG A 30 -1.11 -12.67 25.52
C ARG A 30 -1.51 -14.13 25.31
N TYR A 31 -0.54 -15.04 25.29
CA TYR A 31 -0.74 -16.43 24.87
C TYR A 31 -0.45 -17.45 25.99
N GLY A 32 -0.09 -16.99 27.19
CA GLY A 32 0.29 -17.86 28.31
C GLY A 32 1.66 -18.51 28.16
N VAL A 33 2.38 -18.23 27.07
CA VAL A 33 3.73 -18.75 26.80
C VAL A 33 4.60 -17.69 26.15
N GLY A 34 5.79 -17.47 26.70
CA GLY A 34 6.74 -16.51 26.17
C GLY A 34 8.15 -16.83 26.65
N PHE A 35 9.08 -17.04 25.71
CA PHE A 35 10.46 -17.37 26.04
C PHE A 35 11.42 -16.43 25.33
N LYS A 36 12.29 -15.77 26.08
CA LYS A 36 13.38 -14.94 25.53
C LYS A 36 14.19 -15.66 24.46
N GLY A 37 14.53 -16.94 24.69
CA GLY A 37 15.31 -17.73 23.76
C GLY A 37 14.63 -17.83 22.39
N THR A 38 13.31 -17.95 22.35
CA THR A 38 12.52 -18.00 21.12
C THR A 38 12.53 -16.67 20.39
N VAL A 39 12.33 -15.56 21.11
CA VAL A 39 12.40 -14.19 20.54
C VAL A 39 13.80 -13.90 19.98
N SER A 40 14.85 -14.25 20.72
CA SER A 40 16.25 -14.09 20.28
C SER A 40 16.58 -14.90 19.01
N LYS A 41 16.06 -16.13 18.92
CA LYS A 41 16.20 -16.97 17.72
C LYS A 41 15.46 -16.37 16.51
N MET A 42 14.31 -15.72 16.71
CA MET A 42 13.59 -14.99 15.66
C MET A 42 14.39 -13.76 15.19
N CYS A 43 14.91 -12.94 16.11
CA CYS A 43 15.72 -11.76 15.77
C CYS A 43 17.01 -12.12 15.00
N SER A 44 17.69 -13.19 15.41
CA SER A 44 18.91 -13.69 14.78
C SER A 44 18.66 -14.47 13.49
N GLY A 45 17.40 -14.79 13.15
CA GLY A 45 17.03 -15.55 11.96
C GLY A 45 17.35 -17.04 12.03
N GLN A 46 17.66 -17.56 13.23
CA GLN A 46 17.82 -19.00 13.46
C GLN A 46 16.49 -19.74 13.29
N ILE A 47 15.37 -19.08 13.58
CA ILE A 47 14.01 -19.55 13.29
C ILE A 47 13.21 -18.43 12.59
N GLY A 48 12.13 -18.80 11.92
CA GLY A 48 11.20 -17.84 11.31
C GLY A 48 10.42 -17.06 12.36
N VAL A 49 10.08 -15.81 12.04
CA VAL A 49 9.14 -15.00 12.83
C VAL A 49 7.74 -15.58 12.67
N THR A 50 7.09 -15.94 13.77
CA THR A 50 5.71 -16.44 13.73
C THR A 50 4.70 -15.30 13.59
N VAL A 51 3.52 -15.60 13.04
CA VAL A 51 2.43 -14.62 12.92
C VAL A 51 2.01 -14.13 14.31
N ASP A 52 1.87 -15.03 15.28
CA ASP A 52 1.49 -14.68 16.65
C ASP A 52 2.46 -13.70 17.29
N ALA A 53 3.77 -13.90 17.06
CA ALA A 53 4.80 -13.01 17.58
C ALA A 53 4.81 -11.65 16.87
N ALA A 54 4.63 -11.64 15.55
CA ALA A 54 4.47 -10.41 14.79
C ALA A 54 3.29 -9.59 15.30
N VAL A 55 2.10 -10.19 15.37
CA VAL A 55 0.85 -9.55 15.82
C VAL A 55 0.99 -9.02 17.25
N ALA A 56 1.52 -9.84 18.17
CA ALA A 56 1.64 -9.43 19.57
C ALA A 56 2.55 -8.21 19.76
N VAL A 57 3.66 -8.16 19.03
CA VAL A 57 4.60 -7.04 19.11
C VAL A 57 4.05 -5.80 18.40
N GLU A 58 3.41 -5.95 17.24
CA GLU A 58 2.80 -4.83 16.52
C GLU A 58 1.69 -4.15 17.36
N ASP A 59 0.82 -4.95 17.98
CA ASP A 59 -0.25 -4.46 18.85
C ASP A 59 0.32 -3.76 20.09
N PHE A 60 1.38 -4.32 20.69
CA PHE A 60 2.04 -3.73 21.85
C PHE A 60 2.71 -2.38 21.51
N VAL A 61 3.33 -2.28 20.34
CA VAL A 61 4.02 -1.06 19.88
C VAL A 61 3.05 -0.03 19.29
N GLY A 62 1.86 -0.45 18.86
CA GLY A 62 0.90 0.39 18.13
C GLY A 62 1.38 0.75 16.71
N ALA A 63 2.23 -0.09 16.12
CA ALA A 63 2.76 0.12 14.77
C ALA A 63 2.74 -1.21 14.00
N PHE A 64 2.25 -1.17 12.76
CA PHE A 64 1.88 -2.36 11.98
C PHE A 64 2.72 -2.57 10.70
N PRO A 65 4.06 -2.46 10.71
CA PRO A 65 4.87 -2.55 9.48
C PRO A 65 4.91 -3.95 8.84
N LEU A 66 4.86 -5.04 9.61
CA LEU A 66 4.75 -6.40 9.08
C LEU A 66 3.37 -6.63 8.49
N THR A 67 2.31 -6.21 9.18
CA THR A 67 0.93 -6.29 8.67
C THR A 67 0.75 -5.44 7.41
N ASN A 68 1.23 -4.19 7.40
CA ASN A 68 1.22 -3.34 6.21
C ASN A 68 1.99 -3.96 5.06
N ARG A 69 3.18 -4.54 5.32
CA ARG A 69 3.94 -5.26 4.29
C ARG A 69 3.17 -6.48 3.76
N MET A 70 2.51 -7.25 4.62
CA MET A 70 1.68 -8.38 4.18
C MET A 70 0.52 -7.91 3.31
N PHE A 71 -0.09 -6.79 3.65
CA PHE A 71 -1.15 -6.15 2.87
C PHE A 71 -0.64 -5.60 1.54
N GLU A 72 0.49 -4.89 1.53
CA GLU A 72 1.13 -4.39 0.30
C GLU A 72 1.55 -5.51 -0.65
N ARG A 73 1.87 -6.71 -0.12
CA ARG A 73 2.09 -7.89 -0.97
C ARG A 73 0.84 -8.29 -1.75
N THR A 74 -0.35 -7.99 -1.25
CA THR A 74 -1.60 -8.14 -2.02
C THR A 74 -1.79 -7.00 -3.04
N GLY A 75 -1.08 -5.88 -2.87
CA GLY A 75 -1.09 -4.77 -3.84
C GLY A 75 -0.11 -4.94 -5.01
N ARG A 76 0.88 -5.82 -4.91
CA ARG A 76 1.84 -6.12 -5.99
C ARG A 76 1.21 -7.13 -6.96
N GLU A 77 0.78 -6.62 -8.12
CA GLU A 77 0.24 -7.35 -9.28
C GLU A 77 -0.78 -8.46 -8.95
N GLY A 78 -2.07 -8.10 -9.03
CA GLY A 78 -3.14 -9.07 -9.29
C GLY A 78 -4.18 -9.35 -8.20
N VAL A 79 -4.09 -8.78 -6.99
CA VAL A 79 -5.08 -9.07 -5.91
C VAL A 79 -5.99 -7.88 -5.55
N ARG A 80 -5.71 -6.66 -6.04
CA ARG A 80 -6.55 -5.46 -5.81
C ARG A 80 -6.93 -4.69 -7.07
N VAL A 81 -6.98 -5.38 -8.20
CA VAL A 81 -7.65 -4.82 -9.37
C VAL A 81 -9.15 -4.84 -9.06
N GLY A 82 -9.75 -3.68 -8.81
CA GLY A 82 -11.21 -3.55 -8.88
C GLY A 82 -12.01 -3.42 -7.58
N CYS A 83 -11.44 -3.08 -6.41
CA CYS A 83 -12.35 -2.61 -5.35
C CYS A 83 -12.82 -1.17 -5.67
N LEU A 84 -14.13 -0.92 -5.59
CA LEU A 84 -14.75 0.35 -5.99
C LEU A 84 -14.08 1.58 -5.35
N GLN A 85 -13.61 1.45 -4.11
CA GLN A 85 -12.90 2.52 -3.40
C GLN A 85 -11.59 2.91 -4.09
N SER A 86 -10.80 1.94 -4.52
CA SER A 86 -9.55 2.20 -5.25
C SER A 86 -9.82 2.77 -6.64
N LEU A 87 -10.83 2.25 -7.34
CA LEU A 87 -11.22 2.77 -8.65
C LEU A 87 -11.75 4.20 -8.57
N ALA A 88 -12.52 4.55 -7.52
CA ALA A 88 -12.97 5.92 -7.28
C ALA A 88 -11.81 6.90 -7.08
N ALA A 89 -10.77 6.50 -6.33
CA ALA A 89 -9.57 7.31 -6.16
C ALA A 89 -8.81 7.50 -7.50
N ILE A 90 -8.65 6.42 -8.28
CA ILE A 90 -8.00 6.47 -9.60
C ILE A 90 -8.78 7.38 -10.55
N SER A 91 -10.11 7.24 -10.60
CA SER A 91 -11.00 8.07 -11.42
C SER A 91 -10.90 9.55 -11.05
N THR A 92 -10.78 9.88 -9.76
CA THR A 92 -10.61 11.27 -9.30
C THR A 92 -9.31 11.88 -9.84
N VAL A 93 -8.19 11.17 -9.74
CA VAL A 93 -6.90 11.65 -10.24
C VAL A 93 -6.92 11.79 -11.75
N ALA A 94 -7.37 10.76 -12.47
CA ALA A 94 -7.40 10.75 -13.93
C ALA A 94 -8.32 11.86 -14.49
N SER A 95 -9.50 12.06 -13.89
CA SER A 95 -10.40 13.14 -14.28
C SER A 95 -9.80 14.54 -14.02
N GLY A 96 -9.11 14.70 -12.89
CA GLY A 96 -8.39 15.93 -12.57
C GLY A 96 -7.28 16.23 -13.59
N GLN A 97 -6.49 15.23 -13.97
CA GLN A 97 -5.44 15.36 -14.98
C GLN A 97 -6.01 15.69 -16.36
N ALA A 98 -7.09 15.02 -16.77
CA ALA A 98 -7.77 15.28 -18.03
C ALA A 98 -8.29 16.72 -18.11
N HIS A 99 -8.98 17.21 -17.07
CA HIS A 99 -9.43 18.60 -17.02
C HIS A 99 -8.26 19.59 -16.97
N ALA A 100 -7.20 19.30 -16.21
CA ALA A 100 -6.03 20.16 -16.14
C ALA A 100 -5.32 20.29 -17.50
N ALA A 101 -5.17 19.19 -18.24
CA ALA A 101 -4.61 19.19 -19.58
C ALA A 101 -5.45 20.04 -20.54
N LEU A 102 -6.78 19.87 -20.49
CA LEU A 102 -7.71 20.64 -21.33
C LEU A 102 -7.65 22.14 -21.01
N ILE A 103 -7.70 22.51 -19.72
CA ILE A 103 -7.62 23.91 -19.28
C ILE A 103 -6.29 24.52 -19.69
N ARG A 104 -5.18 23.79 -19.52
CA ARG A 104 -3.84 24.26 -19.89
C ARG A 104 -3.74 24.59 -21.38
N ALA A 105 -4.31 23.74 -22.24
CA ALA A 105 -4.30 23.90 -23.68
C ALA A 105 -5.07 25.16 -24.18
N PHE A 106 -5.91 25.75 -23.34
CA PHE A 106 -6.63 27.00 -23.64
C PHE A 106 -6.26 28.14 -22.68
N SER A 107 -5.13 28.00 -21.97
CA SER A 107 -4.64 29.01 -21.03
C SER A 107 -3.48 29.79 -21.64
N HIS A 108 -3.07 30.85 -20.95
CA HIS A 108 -1.85 31.61 -21.26
C HIS A 108 -0.55 30.79 -21.19
N LEU A 109 -0.61 29.54 -20.70
CA LEU A 109 0.51 28.60 -20.69
C LEU A 109 0.62 27.79 -22.00
N SER A 110 -0.33 27.95 -22.92
CA SER A 110 -0.29 27.34 -24.25
C SER A 110 0.61 28.13 -25.19
N ASP A 111 1.25 27.42 -26.12
CA ASP A 111 2.00 28.03 -27.23
C ASP A 111 1.07 28.77 -28.23
N ASP A 112 -0.21 28.37 -28.31
CA ASP A 112 -1.27 29.06 -29.07
C ASP A 112 -2.61 28.98 -28.32
N PRO A 113 -2.92 29.96 -27.44
CA PRO A 113 -4.12 29.92 -26.62
C PRO A 113 -5.45 29.95 -27.39
N GLU A 114 -5.46 30.39 -28.66
CA GLU A 114 -6.67 30.38 -29.49
C GLU A 114 -6.89 29.03 -30.17
N LYS A 115 -5.84 28.21 -30.32
CA LYS A 115 -5.90 26.91 -30.99
C LYS A 115 -5.02 25.88 -30.31
N MET A 116 -5.66 24.79 -29.88
CA MET A 116 -4.95 23.62 -29.37
C MET A 116 -3.92 23.07 -30.37
N THR A 117 -2.65 23.09 -29.97
CA THR A 117 -1.54 22.59 -30.78
C THR A 117 -1.63 21.07 -30.97
N ALA A 118 -0.88 20.52 -31.92
CA ALA A 118 -0.84 19.07 -32.15
C ALA A 118 -0.34 18.27 -30.94
N LYS A 119 0.62 18.84 -30.19
CA LYS A 119 1.17 18.24 -28.98
C LYS A 119 0.14 18.24 -27.85
N GLU A 120 -0.45 19.40 -27.54
CA GLU A 120 -1.48 19.51 -26.51
C GLU A 120 -2.70 18.65 -26.83
N ARG A 121 -3.09 18.56 -28.11
CA ARG A 121 -4.16 17.64 -28.55
C ARG A 121 -3.84 16.20 -28.20
N THR A 122 -2.59 15.78 -28.42
CA THR A 122 -2.15 14.41 -28.11
C THR A 122 -2.23 14.16 -26.60
N ASP A 123 -1.73 15.11 -25.80
CA ASP A 123 -1.74 15.02 -24.33
C ASP A 123 -3.18 15.00 -23.79
N VAL A 124 -4.04 15.92 -24.23
CA VAL A 124 -5.46 15.98 -23.86
C VAL A 124 -6.18 14.67 -24.19
N ILE A 125 -5.97 14.12 -25.39
CA ILE A 125 -6.60 12.85 -25.79
C ILE A 125 -6.11 11.69 -24.91
N ALA A 126 -4.81 11.65 -24.58
CA ALA A 126 -4.26 10.60 -23.73
C ALA A 126 -4.90 10.64 -22.33
N GLU A 127 -4.93 11.81 -21.69
CA GLU A 127 -5.49 11.99 -20.35
C GLU A 127 -7.01 11.73 -20.33
N MET A 128 -7.75 12.22 -21.32
CA MET A 128 -9.19 11.96 -21.45
C MET A 128 -9.51 10.48 -21.64
N ARG A 129 -8.67 9.74 -22.39
CA ARG A 129 -8.82 8.29 -22.54
C ARG A 129 -8.55 7.55 -21.25
N ALA A 130 -7.54 7.97 -20.48
CA ALA A 130 -7.25 7.39 -19.17
C ALA A 130 -8.41 7.62 -18.19
N ALA A 131 -8.96 8.83 -18.13
CA ALA A 131 -10.12 9.15 -17.31
C ALA A 131 -11.35 8.32 -17.71
N ARG A 132 -11.63 8.20 -19.01
CA ARG A 132 -12.72 7.36 -19.51
C ARG A 132 -12.54 5.90 -19.11
N GLN A 133 -11.34 5.35 -19.26
CA GLN A 133 -11.08 3.96 -18.88
C GLN A 133 -11.36 3.73 -17.39
N ALA A 134 -10.89 4.62 -16.52
CA ALA A 134 -11.15 4.51 -15.09
C ALA A 134 -12.65 4.54 -14.74
N LEU A 135 -13.45 5.32 -15.47
CA LEU A 135 -14.90 5.34 -15.31
C LEU A 135 -15.55 4.06 -15.83
N THR A 136 -15.09 3.52 -16.96
CA THR A 136 -15.53 2.21 -17.48
C THR A 136 -15.24 1.10 -16.48
N ASP A 137 -14.03 1.05 -15.91
CA ASP A 137 -13.67 0.04 -14.92
C ASP A 137 -14.58 0.09 -13.67
N ILE A 138 -15.04 1.27 -13.25
CA ILE A 138 -16.01 1.42 -12.16
C ILE A 138 -17.36 0.84 -12.55
N ILE A 139 -17.85 1.14 -13.75
CA ILE A 139 -19.13 0.64 -14.26
C ILE A 139 -19.10 -0.88 -14.31
N ASP A 140 -18.06 -1.46 -14.92
CA ASP A 140 -17.92 -2.92 -15.08
C ASP A 140 -17.94 -3.63 -13.71
N VAL A 141 -17.25 -3.07 -12.71
CA VAL A 141 -17.25 -3.61 -11.34
C VAL A 141 -18.61 -3.44 -10.65
N ALA A 142 -19.30 -2.33 -10.87
CA ALA A 142 -20.62 -2.08 -10.28
C ALA A 142 -21.69 -3.01 -10.88
N GLU A 143 -21.66 -3.24 -12.19
CA GLU A 143 -22.57 -4.16 -12.89
C GLU A 143 -22.33 -5.61 -12.50
N ALA A 144 -21.07 -6.01 -12.26
CA ALA A 144 -20.73 -7.36 -11.82
C ALA A 144 -21.11 -7.68 -10.36
N ALA A 145 -21.55 -6.68 -9.58
CA ALA A 145 -21.97 -6.84 -8.20
C ALA A 145 -23.47 -7.13 -8.03
N GLU A 146 -24.25 -7.12 -9.12
CA GLU A 146 -25.64 -7.61 -9.20
C GLU A 146 -25.72 -9.12 -9.47
#